data_AF-A0A370FDB2-F1
#
_entry.id   AF-A0A370FDB2-F1
#
_cell.length_a   1.000
_cell.length_b   1.000
_cell.length_c   1.000
_cell.angle_alpha   90.00
_cell.angle_beta   90.00
_cell.angle_gamma   90.00
#
_symmetry.space_group_name_H-M   'P 1'
#
loop_
_entity.id
_entity.type
_entity.pdbx_description
1 polymer ?
#
loop_
_entity_poly.entity_id
_entity_poly.type
_entity_poly.pdbx_seq_one_letter_code
_entity_poly.pdbx_strand_id
1 'polypeptide(L)'
;MTIWLYALPALFVAVAAILLILRRGGRVALGLVIAFDLAVLLGAVAAVIVAASGTPAAATVLAEAPQPAANWAALLGAAIAVAGSSIGAAIAVAYTGAAALAAMSERPELFGRAMVIVGLAEGIAIYGLIVAIILIGKA
;
A
#
# COMPACT_ATOMS: atom_id res chain seq x y z
N MET A 1 -19.70 -2.43 16.93
CA MET A 1 -20.36 -1.10 16.87
C MET A 1 -19.50 0.06 17.38
N THR A 2 -18.56 -0.16 18.30
CA THR A 2 -17.65 0.90 18.83
C THR A 2 -16.56 1.34 17.86
N ILE A 3 -16.11 0.47 16.94
CA ILE A 3 -15.08 0.77 15.94
C ILE A 3 -15.47 1.93 15.02
N TRP A 4 -16.74 2.02 14.61
CA TRP A 4 -17.23 3.07 13.72
C TRP A 4 -17.26 4.47 14.35
N LEU A 5 -17.51 4.55 15.67
CA LEU A 5 -17.52 5.81 16.43
C LEU A 5 -16.14 6.44 16.55
N TYR A 6 -15.07 5.64 16.56
CA TYR A 6 -13.69 6.14 16.56
C TYR A 6 -13.11 6.30 15.15
N ALA A 7 -13.51 5.43 14.20
CA ALA A 7 -13.01 5.46 12.83
C ALA A 7 -13.41 6.73 12.06
N LEU A 8 -14.65 7.22 12.24
CA LEU A 8 -15.16 8.42 11.58
C LEU A 8 -14.42 9.72 11.98
N PRO A 9 -14.27 10.05 13.28
CA PRO A 9 -13.51 11.23 13.69
C PRO A 9 -12.02 11.09 13.39
N ALA A 10 -11.44 9.89 13.48
CA ALA A 10 -10.05 9.65 13.08
C ALA A 10 -9.84 9.91 11.58
N LEU A 11 -10.76 9.47 10.72
CA LEU A 11 -10.73 9.75 9.28
C LEU A 11 -10.84 11.26 9.01
N PHE A 12 -11.75 11.95 9.71
CA PHE A 12 -11.94 13.39 9.53
C PHE A 12 -10.70 14.20 9.95
N VAL A 13 -10.05 13.81 11.04
CA VAL A 13 -8.79 14.42 11.50
C VAL A 13 -7.66 14.12 10.52
N ALA A 14 -7.57 12.88 9.99
CA ALA A 14 -6.57 12.52 9.00
C ALA A 14 -6.75 13.33 7.70
N VAL A 15 -7.99 13.45 7.20
CA VAL A 15 -8.32 14.27 6.04
C VAL A 15 -8.01 15.74 6.29
N ALA A 16 -8.41 16.29 7.44
CA ALA A 16 -8.12 17.68 7.80
C ALA A 16 -6.61 17.94 7.93
N ALA A 17 -5.85 17.01 8.52
CA ALA A 17 -4.39 17.09 8.62
C ALA A 17 -3.75 17.07 7.24
N ILE A 18 -4.17 16.16 6.35
CA ILE A 18 -3.72 16.09 4.95
C ILE A 18 -4.01 17.41 4.23
N LEU A 19 -5.24 17.94 4.34
CA LEU A 19 -5.62 19.22 3.74
C LEU A 19 -4.81 20.40 4.29
N LEU A 20 -4.53 20.45 5.59
CA LEU A 20 -3.70 21.49 6.20
C LEU A 20 -2.22 21.39 5.78
N ILE A 21 -1.72 20.16 5.59
CA ILE A 21 -0.36 19.88 5.12
C ILE A 21 -0.22 20.27 3.64
N LEU A 22 -1.23 20.01 2.81
CA LEU A 22 -1.29 20.44 1.40
C LEU A 22 -1.36 21.96 1.25
N ARG A 23 -1.80 22.69 2.28
CA ARG A 23 -1.77 24.17 2.32
C ARG A 23 -0.40 24.74 2.71
N ARG A 24 0.54 23.92 3.21
CA ARG A 24 1.92 24.34 3.46
C ARG A 24 2.77 24.16 2.20
N GLY A 25 3.70 25.08 1.96
CA GLY A 25 4.48 25.14 0.70
C GLY A 25 5.09 23.79 0.29
N GLY A 26 5.17 23.55 -1.02
CA GLY A 26 5.41 22.22 -1.61
C GLY A 26 6.62 21.44 -1.08
N ARG A 27 7.66 22.11 -0.60
CA ARG A 27 8.84 21.45 0.00
C ARG A 27 8.54 20.76 1.33
N VAL A 28 7.66 21.35 2.15
CA VAL A 28 7.26 20.78 3.45
C VAL A 28 6.29 19.63 3.24
N ALA A 29 5.33 19.78 2.32
CA ALA A 29 4.39 18.71 1.96
C ALA A 29 5.13 17.46 1.43
N LEU A 30 6.10 17.65 0.54
CA LEU A 30 6.94 16.55 0.04
C LEU A 30 7.71 15.86 1.18
N GLY A 31 8.34 16.63 2.07
CA GLY A 31 9.07 16.09 3.21
C GLY A 31 8.18 15.26 4.15
N LEU A 32 6.93 15.70 4.38
CA LEU A 32 5.97 14.99 5.21
C LEU A 32 5.46 13.69 4.56
N VAL A 33 5.21 13.68 3.26
CA VAL A 33 4.82 12.47 2.52
C VAL A 33 5.94 11.43 2.58
N ILE A 34 7.18 11.84 2.30
CA ILE A 34 8.35 10.95 2.39
C ILE A 34 8.52 10.42 3.82
N ALA A 35 8.38 11.28 4.83
CA ALA A 35 8.49 10.86 6.23
C ALA A 35 7.39 9.85 6.62
N PHE A 36 6.17 10.04 6.14
CA PHE A 36 5.06 9.11 6.35
C PHE A 36 5.33 7.76 5.68
N ASP A 37 5.73 7.74 4.40
CA ASP A 37 6.04 6.51 3.67
C ASP A 37 7.21 5.76 4.32
N LEU A 38 8.24 6.48 4.77
CA LEU A 38 9.35 5.88 5.53
C LEU A 38 8.90 5.31 6.86
N ALA A 39 8.01 6.00 7.60
CA ALA A 39 7.47 5.49 8.85
C ALA A 39 6.65 4.20 8.64
N VAL A 40 5.83 4.16 7.59
CA VAL A 40 5.07 2.96 7.20
C VAL A 40 6.02 1.81 6.83
N LEU A 41 7.05 2.09 6.02
CA LEU A 41 8.05 1.10 5.64
C LEU A 41 8.80 0.55 6.86
N LEU A 42 9.26 1.42 7.76
CA LEU A 42 9.94 1.03 9.00
C LEU A 42 9.01 0.19 9.90
N GLY A 43 7.74 0.56 10.01
CA GLY A 43 6.73 -0.22 10.73
C GLY A 43 6.53 -1.62 10.14
N ALA A 44 6.45 -1.72 8.80
CA ALA A 44 6.34 -3.01 8.11
C ALA A 44 7.58 -3.88 8.32
N VAL A 45 8.79 -3.30 8.22
CA VAL A 45 10.06 -4.01 8.49
C VAL A 45 10.13 -4.49 9.94
N ALA A 46 9.76 -3.63 10.91
CA ALA A 46 9.72 -4.01 12.32
C ALA A 46 8.75 -5.18 12.57
N ALA A 47 7.56 -5.15 11.95
CA ALA A 47 6.60 -6.25 12.05
C ALA A 47 7.16 -7.58 11.50
N VAL A 48 7.88 -7.53 10.37
CA VAL A 48 8.55 -8.72 9.81
C VAL A 48 9.66 -9.23 10.73
N ILE A 49 10.49 -8.35 11.29
CA ILE A 49 11.54 -8.73 12.24
C ILE A 49 10.94 -9.39 13.49
N VAL A 50 9.87 -8.79 14.06
CA VAL A 50 9.17 -9.36 15.21
C VAL A 50 8.62 -10.75 14.87
N ALA A 51 7.96 -10.92 13.72
CA ALA A 51 7.44 -12.20 13.28
C ALA A 51 8.55 -13.26 13.08
N ALA A 52 9.71 -12.86 12.54
CA ALA A 52 10.85 -13.76 12.32
C ALA A 52 11.61 -14.12 13.62
N SER A 53 11.54 -13.25 14.64
CA SER A 53 12.21 -13.45 15.94
C SER A 53 11.36 -14.17 17.00
N GLY A 54 10.12 -14.54 16.65
CA GLY A 54 9.23 -15.25 17.56
C GLY A 54 9.84 -16.59 17.99
N THR A 55 10.16 -16.72 19.28
CA THR A 55 10.37 -18.04 19.89
C THR A 55 9.06 -18.82 19.79
N PRO A 56 9.07 -20.12 19.40
CA PRO A 56 7.85 -20.91 19.36
C PRO A 56 7.20 -20.83 20.74
N ALA A 57 5.98 -20.31 20.81
CA ALA A 57 5.22 -20.30 22.05
C ALA A 57 5.13 -21.75 22.52
N ALA A 58 5.57 -22.02 23.75
CA ALA A 58 5.43 -23.33 24.36
C ALA A 58 3.94 -23.62 24.53
N ALA A 59 3.34 -24.28 23.54
CA ALA A 59 1.95 -24.68 23.58
C ALA A 59 1.80 -25.74 24.67
N THR A 60 1.02 -25.44 25.72
CA THR A 60 0.46 -26.48 26.58
C THR A 60 -0.43 -27.35 25.71
N VAL A 61 -0.02 -28.61 25.51
CA VAL A 61 -0.74 -29.57 24.67
C VAL A 61 -2.08 -29.90 25.31
N LEU A 62 -3.12 -29.14 24.98
CA LEU A 62 -4.48 -29.63 24.96
C LEU A 62 -4.70 -30.16 23.54
N ALA A 63 -5.19 -31.39 23.43
CA ALA A 63 -5.30 -32.11 22.15
C ALA A 63 -6.25 -31.38 21.19
N GLU A 64 -5.68 -30.50 20.37
CA GLU A 64 -6.35 -29.83 19.26
C GLU A 64 -6.08 -30.63 17.98
N ALA A 65 -7.11 -30.82 17.16
CA ALA A 65 -7.01 -31.56 15.90
C ALA A 65 -5.88 -30.96 15.02
N PRO A 66 -5.09 -31.77 14.29
CA PRO A 66 -4.02 -31.25 13.45
C PRO A 66 -4.58 -30.24 12.43
N GLN A 67 -4.35 -28.95 12.66
CA GLN A 67 -4.64 -27.92 11.67
C GLN A 67 -3.64 -28.07 10.52
N PRO A 68 -4.07 -27.90 9.26
CA PRO A 68 -3.14 -27.87 8.13
C PRO A 68 -2.08 -26.79 8.41
N ALA A 69 -0.80 -27.14 8.29
CA ALA A 69 0.26 -26.16 8.42
C ALA A 69 0.06 -25.07 7.34
N ALA A 70 -0.07 -23.81 7.78
CA ALA A 70 -0.21 -22.68 6.87
C ALA A 70 0.91 -22.69 5.82
N ASN A 71 0.54 -22.56 4.54
CA ASN A 71 1.50 -22.60 3.45
C ASN A 71 2.23 -21.26 3.34
N TRP A 72 3.28 -21.12 4.15
CA TRP A 72 4.13 -19.93 4.26
C TRP A 72 4.71 -19.48 2.91
N ALA A 73 4.95 -20.40 1.98
CA ALA A 73 5.44 -20.08 0.65
C ALA A 73 4.40 -19.30 -0.17
N ALA A 74 3.10 -19.62 -0.01
CA ALA A 74 2.02 -18.87 -0.65
C ALA A 74 1.89 -17.46 -0.07
N LEU A 75 2.03 -17.30 1.26
CA LEU A 75 2.02 -15.98 1.92
C LEU A 75 3.22 -15.12 1.51
N LEU A 76 4.42 -15.71 1.44
CA LEU A 76 5.62 -15.02 0.98
C LEU A 76 5.50 -14.63 -0.50
N GLY A 77 4.98 -15.54 -1.34
CA GLY A 77 4.71 -15.25 -2.75
C GLY A 77 3.72 -14.11 -2.94
N ALA A 78 2.69 -14.03 -2.10
CA ALA A 78 1.71 -12.94 -2.11
C ALA A 78 2.38 -11.58 -1.79
N ALA A 79 3.25 -11.54 -0.78
CA ALA A 79 4.00 -10.33 -0.42
C ALA A 79 4.92 -9.85 -1.56
N ILE A 80 5.65 -10.78 -2.19
CA ILE A 80 6.55 -10.47 -3.31
C ILE A 80 5.74 -9.96 -4.51
N ALA A 81 4.60 -10.57 -4.83
CA ALA A 81 3.75 -10.17 -5.95
C ALA A 81 3.26 -8.71 -5.80
N VAL A 82 2.79 -8.32 -4.61
CA VAL A 82 2.37 -6.94 -4.33
C VAL A 82 3.55 -5.98 -4.36
N ALA A 83 4.64 -6.28 -3.65
CA ALA A 83 5.78 -5.38 -3.58
C ALA A 83 6.40 -5.11 -4.96
N GLY A 84 6.61 -6.17 -5.75
CA GLY A 84 7.18 -6.06 -7.09
C GLY A 84 6.27 -5.28 -8.05
N SER A 85 4.96 -5.57 -8.05
CA SER A 85 4.01 -4.87 -8.92
C SER A 85 3.84 -3.40 -8.55
N SER A 86 3.81 -3.08 -7.24
CA SER A 86 3.71 -1.70 -6.76
C SER A 86 4.92 -0.86 -7.14
N ILE A 87 6.14 -1.42 -7.09
CA ILE A 87 7.35 -0.72 -7.56
C ILE A 87 7.26 -0.45 -9.07
N GLY A 88 6.88 -1.44 -9.87
CA GLY A 88 6.71 -1.28 -11.31
C GLY A 88 5.64 -0.23 -11.66
N ALA A 89 4.51 -0.25 -10.95
CA ALA A 89 3.44 0.73 -11.10
C ALA A 89 3.90 2.14 -10.72
N ALA A 90 4.60 2.31 -9.60
CA ALA A 90 5.10 3.61 -9.17
C ALA A 90 6.03 4.26 -10.21
N ILE A 91 6.92 3.45 -10.82
CA ILE A 91 7.80 3.91 -11.91
C ILE A 91 6.95 4.34 -13.11
N ALA A 92 6.02 3.50 -13.57
CA ALA A 92 5.17 3.80 -14.71
C ALA A 92 4.31 5.06 -14.49
N VAL A 93 3.74 5.22 -13.30
CA VAL A 93 2.92 6.38 -12.91
C VAL A 93 3.78 7.65 -12.83
N ALA A 94 5.02 7.57 -12.32
CA ALA A 94 5.90 8.73 -12.26
C ALA A 94 6.18 9.32 -13.67
N TYR A 95 6.45 8.46 -14.66
CA TYR A 95 6.70 8.91 -16.03
C TYR A 95 5.43 9.35 -16.75
N THR A 96 4.36 8.55 -16.68
CA THR A 96 3.09 8.86 -17.37
C THR A 96 2.41 10.08 -16.76
N GLY A 97 2.47 10.26 -15.43
CA GLY A 97 1.95 11.42 -14.71
C GLY A 97 2.69 12.71 -15.05
N ALA A 98 4.02 12.67 -15.12
CA ALA A 98 4.82 13.83 -15.54
C ALA A 98 4.50 14.25 -16.99
N ALA A 99 4.40 13.28 -17.91
CA ALA A 99 4.01 13.54 -19.30
C ALA A 99 2.58 14.07 -19.43
N ALA A 100 1.64 13.53 -18.64
CA ALA A 100 0.26 13.99 -18.57
C ALA A 100 0.17 15.45 -18.11
N LEU A 101 0.85 15.81 -17.03
CA LEU A 101 0.91 17.18 -16.53
C LEU A 101 1.53 18.15 -17.54
N ALA A 102 2.60 17.74 -18.21
CA ALA A 102 3.23 18.53 -19.26
C ALA A 102 2.26 18.78 -20.42
N ALA A 103 1.60 17.74 -20.94
CA ALA A 103 0.64 17.87 -22.05
C ALA A 103 -0.57 18.74 -21.67
N MET A 104 -1.07 18.61 -20.45
CA MET A 104 -2.19 19.42 -19.96
C MET A 104 -1.83 20.89 -19.75
N SER A 105 -0.56 21.19 -19.49
CA SER A 105 -0.09 22.58 -19.35
C SER A 105 -0.23 23.38 -20.65
N GLU A 106 -0.13 22.70 -21.81
CA GLU A 106 -0.32 23.31 -23.13
C GLU A 106 -1.76 23.13 -23.65
N ARG A 107 -2.38 21.97 -23.38
CA ARG A 107 -3.70 21.59 -23.91
C ARG A 107 -4.58 21.02 -22.80
N PRO A 108 -5.27 21.88 -22.02
CA PRO A 108 -6.08 21.43 -20.88
C PRO A 108 -7.25 20.53 -21.29
N GLU A 109 -7.71 20.59 -22.54
CA GLU A 109 -8.76 19.73 -23.08
C GLU A 109 -8.36 18.24 -23.12
N LEU A 110 -7.06 17.94 -22.97
CA LEU A 110 -6.55 16.56 -22.91
C LEU A 110 -6.69 15.91 -21.53
N PHE A 111 -7.12 16.64 -20.49
CA PHE A 111 -7.18 16.14 -19.10
C PHE A 111 -7.79 14.73 -19.00
N GLY A 112 -8.99 14.53 -19.55
CA GLY A 112 -9.67 13.24 -19.46
C GLY A 112 -8.90 12.10 -20.10
N ARG A 113 -8.25 12.34 -21.25
CA ARG A 113 -7.43 11.31 -21.93
C ARG A 113 -6.13 11.05 -21.18
N ALA A 114 -5.50 12.09 -20.63
CA ALA A 114 -4.28 11.98 -19.88
C ALA A 114 -4.47 11.16 -18.59
N MET A 115 -5.57 11.39 -17.87
CA MET A 115 -5.91 10.63 -16.66
C MET A 115 -6.17 9.14 -16.93
N VAL A 116 -6.71 8.78 -18.09
CA VAL A 116 -6.90 7.37 -18.48
C VAL A 116 -5.56 6.65 -18.64
N ILE A 117 -4.55 7.30 -19.24
CA ILE A 117 -3.21 6.71 -19.40
C ILE A 117 -2.51 6.51 -18.05
N VAL A 118 -2.60 7.51 -17.17
CA VAL A 118 -2.05 7.40 -15.80
C VAL A 118 -2.75 6.29 -15.02
N GLY A 119 -4.09 6.20 -15.09
CA GLY A 119 -4.85 5.13 -14.44
C GLY A 119 -4.54 3.72 -15.00
N LEU A 120 -4.29 3.61 -16.31
CA LEU A 120 -3.84 2.35 -16.92
C LEU A 120 -2.49 1.88 -16.35
N ALA A 121 -1.58 2.81 -16.03
CA ALA A 121 -0.31 2.49 -15.39
C ALA A 121 -0.50 1.91 -13.97
N GLU A 122 -1.50 2.37 -13.22
CA GLU A 122 -1.84 1.79 -11.90
C GLU A 122 -2.35 0.35 -11.98
N GLY A 123 -2.88 -0.06 -13.14
CA GLY A 123 -3.33 -1.44 -13.38
C GLY A 123 -2.25 -2.48 -13.08
N ILE A 124 -0.97 -2.14 -13.23
CA ILE A 124 0.17 -3.00 -12.87
C ILE A 124 0.09 -3.42 -11.39
N ALA A 125 -0.18 -2.48 -10.48
CA ALA A 125 -0.30 -2.76 -9.05
C ALA A 125 -1.51 -3.66 -8.76
N ILE A 126 -2.64 -3.37 -9.41
CA ILE A 126 -3.89 -4.13 -9.24
C ILE A 126 -3.69 -5.59 -9.63
N TYR A 127 -2.97 -5.89 -10.73
CA TYR A 127 -2.68 -7.27 -11.10
C TYR A 127 -1.85 -8.01 -10.05
N GLY A 128 -0.84 -7.36 -9.43
CA GLY A 128 -0.10 -7.99 -8.33
C GLY A 128 -0.95 -8.22 -7.09
N LEU A 129 -1.89 -7.31 -6.77
CA LEU A 129 -2.86 -7.51 -5.69
C LEU A 129 -3.80 -8.68 -5.97
N ILE A 130 -4.29 -8.84 -7.21
CA ILE A 130 -5.13 -9.98 -7.61
C ILE A 130 -4.37 -11.29 -7.40
N VAL A 131 -3.11 -11.36 -7.86
CA VAL A 131 -2.27 -12.55 -7.69
C VAL A 131 -2.07 -12.87 -6.21
N ALA A 132 -1.82 -11.85 -5.38
CA ALA A 132 -1.67 -12.02 -3.95
C ALA A 132 -2.93 -12.56 -3.26
N ILE A 133 -4.11 -12.05 -3.60
CA ILE A 133 -5.39 -12.56 -3.08
C ILE A 133 -5.58 -14.04 -3.46
N ILE A 134 -5.25 -14.41 -4.71
CA ILE A 134 -5.33 -15.80 -5.18
C ILE A 134 -4.35 -16.70 -4.42
N LEU A 135 -3.15 -16.22 -4.12
CA LEU A 135 -2.14 -16.96 -3.36
C LEU A 135 -2.54 -17.13 -1.89
N ILE A 136 -3.07 -16.07 -1.26
CA ILE A 136 -3.59 -16.12 0.11
C ILE A 136 -4.75 -17.11 0.21
N GLY A 137 -5.63 -17.19 -0.80
CA GLY A 137 -6.70 -18.20 -0.83
C GLY A 137 -6.23 -19.65 -0.95
N LYS A 138 -4.93 -19.87 -1.23
CA LYS A 138 -4.28 -21.20 -1.30
C LYS A 138 -3.26 -21.41 -0.19
N ALA A 139 -3.13 -20.44 0.72
CA ALA A 139 -2.25 -20.49 1.87
C ALA A 139 -2.87 -21.28 3.02
#